data_AF-A0A8X6HUH7-F1
#
_entry.id   AF-A0A8X6HUH7-F1
#
_cell.length_a   1.000
_cell.length_b   1.000
_cell.length_c   1.000
_cell.angle_alpha   90.00
_cell.angle_beta   90.00
_cell.angle_gamma   90.00
#
_symmetry.space_group_name_H-M   'P 1'
#
loop_
_entity.id
_entity.type
_entity.pdbx_description
1 polymer ?
#
loop_
_entity_poly.entity_id
_entity_poly.type
_entity_poly.pdbx_seq_one_letter_code
_entity_poly.pdbx_strand_id
1 'polypeptide(L)' 'MLATELGLAPSDNLKIIELKDLITNSDGYDEEFVKDVLNVIVEERTTTEQKAMELEDTESCGPTT' A
#
# COMPACT_ATOMS: atom_id res chain seq x y z
N MET A 1 6.06 -13.16 8.35
CA MET A 1 4.99 -12.21 8.75
C MET A 1 5.55 -11.42 9.93
N LEU A 2 5.46 -10.09 9.88
CA LEU A 2 6.09 -9.15 10.81
C LEU A 2 5.97 -9.52 12.31
N ALA A 3 4.82 -10.07 12.73
CA ALA A 3 4.59 -10.53 14.10
C ALA A 3 5.57 -11.64 14.56
N THR A 4 5.91 -12.57 13.66
CA THR A 4 6.85 -13.67 13.94
C THR A 4 8.29 -13.16 14.10
N GLU A 5 8.67 -12.13 13.34
CA GLU A 5 10.00 -11.50 13.41
C GLU A 5 10.17 -10.67 14.70
N LEU A 6 9.08 -10.12 15.24
CA LEU A 6 9.06 -9.36 16.50
C LEU A 6 8.94 -10.24 17.76
N GLY A 7 8.92 -11.57 17.64
CA GLY A 7 8.78 -12.49 18.78
C GLY A 7 7.42 -12.44 19.47
N LEU A 8 6.42 -11.82 18.83
CA LEU A 8 5.07 -11.70 19.34
C LEU A 8 4.23 -12.84 18.77
N ALA A 9 3.65 -13.68 19.63
CA ALA A 9 2.61 -14.59 19.21
C ALA A 9 1.39 -13.74 18.79
N PRO A 10 1.00 -13.71 17.51
CA PRO A 10 -0.18 -12.96 17.11
C PRO A 10 -1.38 -13.68 17.72
N SER A 11 -1.94 -13.09 18.77
CA SER A 11 -3.25 -13.49 19.27
C SER A 11 -4.29 -13.06 18.24
N ASP A 12 -5.24 -13.93 17.91
CA ASP A 12 -6.35 -13.61 16.98
C ASP A 12 -7.19 -12.41 17.45
N ASN A 13 -6.99 -11.95 18.70
CA ASN A 13 -7.66 -10.80 19.29
C ASN A 13 -6.82 -9.51 19.28
N LEU A 14 -5.61 -9.51 18.73
CA LEU A 14 -4.82 -8.28 18.63
C LEU A 14 -5.53 -7.32 17.69
N LYS A 15 -6.06 -6.24 18.26
CA LYS A 15 -6.80 -5.23 17.49
C LYS A 15 -5.81 -4.52 16.58
N ILE A 16 -6.27 -4.08 15.41
CA ILE A 16 -5.47 -3.29 14.46
C ILE A 16 -4.76 -2.11 15.16
N ILE A 17 -5.40 -1.52 16.17
CA ILE A 17 -4.84 -0.44 16.99
C ILE A 17 -3.61 -0.91 17.78
N GLU A 18 -3.67 -2.09 18.40
CA GLU A 18 -2.57 -2.64 19.20
C GLU A 18 -1.38 -3.04 18.30
N LEU A 19 -1.66 -3.59 17.11
CA LEU A 19 -0.63 -3.88 16.12
C LEU A 19 0.05 -2.61 15.62
N LYS A 20 -0.72 -1.56 15.36
CA LYS A 20 -0.17 -0.25 14.99
C LYS A 20 0.78 0.24 16.08
N ASP A 21 0.33 0.24 17.33
CA ASP A 21 1.13 0.74 18.45
C ASP A 21 2.43 -0.05 18.63
N LEU A 22 2.40 -1.38 18.47
CA LEU A 22 3.61 -2.21 18.55
C LEU A 22 4.62 -1.90 17.43
N ILE A 23 4.13 -1.63 16.23
CA ILE A 23 4.97 -1.31 15.08
C ILE A 23 5.58 0.09 15.26
N THR A 24 4.76 1.09 15.60
CA THR A 24 5.22 2.50 15.69
C THR A 24 6.12 2.77 16.89
N ASN A 25 6.03 1.98 17.95
CA ASN A 25 6.88 2.12 19.14
C ASN A 25 8.17 1.27 19.08
N SER A 26 8.43 0.56 17.98
CA SER A 26 9.69 -0.15 17.78
C SER A 26 10.84 0.83 17.57
N ASP A 27 12.00 0.59 18.20
CA ASP A 27 13.20 1.43 18.06
C ASP A 27 13.69 1.55 16.61
N GLY A 28 13.33 0.59 15.76
CA GLY A 28 13.67 0.57 14.33
C GLY A 28 12.60 1.15 13.41
N TYR A 29 11.50 1.69 13.96
CA TYR A 29 10.45 2.28 13.16
C TYR A 29 10.86 3.68 12.68
N ASP A 30 10.92 3.84 11.35
CA ASP A 30 11.19 5.11 10.70
C ASP A 30 9.89 5.62 10.03
N GLU A 31 9.28 6.63 10.64
CA GLU A 31 8.01 7.19 10.17
C GLU A 31 8.14 7.86 8.80
N GLU A 32 9.28 8.50 8.50
CA GLU A 32 9.50 9.22 7.25
C GLU A 32 9.68 8.21 6.11
N PHE A 33 10.51 7.19 6.34
CA PHE A 33 10.68 6.09 5.38
C PHE A 33 9.36 5.39 5.05
N VAL A 34 8.54 5.08 6.06
CA VAL A 34 7.24 4.42 5.84
C VAL A 34 6.28 5.31 5.04
N LYS A 35 6.27 6.62 5.29
CA LYS A 35 5.48 7.58 4.49
C LYS A 35 5.95 7.62 3.05
N ASP A 36 7.26 7.68 2.82
CA ASP A 36 7.82 7.73 1.47
C ASP A 36 7.47 6.48 0.67
N VAL A 37 7.61 5.29 1.27
CA VAL A 37 7.22 4.03 0.64
C VAL A 37 5.72 4.03 0.32
N LEU A 38 4.88 4.50 1.23
CA LEU A 38 3.43 4.55 0.99
C LEU A 38 3.08 5.51 -0.16
N ASN A 39 3.74 6.66 -0.23
CA ASN A 39 3.55 7.63 -1.30
C ASN A 39 3.90 7.03 -2.66
N VAL A 40 5.03 6.31 -2.78
CA VAL A 40 5.40 5.63 -4.04
C VAL A 40 4.34 4.61 -4.45
N ILE A 41 3.81 3.81 -3.51
CA ILE A 41 2.77 2.82 -3.82
C ILE A 41 1.48 3.49 -4.29
N VAL A 42 1.07 4.58 -3.65
CA VAL A 42 -0.13 5.34 -4.03
C VAL A 42 0.04 5.98 -5.40
N GLU A 43 1.19 6.60 -5.64
CA GLU A 43 1.52 7.20 -6.93
C GLU A 43 1.48 6.15 -8.04
N GLU A 44 2.14 5.01 -7.86
CA GLU A 44 2.17 3.92 -8.85
C GLU A 44 0.76 3.41 -9.19
N ARG A 45 -0.08 3.19 -8.17
CA ARG A 45 -1.48 2.77 -8.37
C ARG A 45 -2.28 3.82 -9.11
N THR A 46 -2.14 5.08 -8.71
CA THR A 46 -2.85 6.20 -9.34
C THR A 46 -2.45 6.35 -10.80
N THR A 47 -1.16 6.31 -11.11
CA THR A 47 -0.65 6.37 -12.49
C THR A 47 -1.10 5.16 -13.31
N THR A 48 -1.12 3.96 -12.72
CA THR A 48 -1.59 2.74 -13.41
C THR A 48 -3.08 2.81 -13.73
N GLU A 49 -3.90 3.27 -12.78
CA GLU A 49 -5.34 3.47 -12.97
C GLU A 49 -5.63 4.57 -14.00
N GLN A 50 -4.92 5.70 -13.95
CA GLN A 50 -5.03 6.76 -14.95
C GLN A 50 -4.68 6.26 -16.34
N LYS A 51 -3.56 5.56 -16.47
CA LYS A 51 -3.13 4.99 -17.75
C LYS A 51 -4.12 3.93 -18.27
N ALA A 52 -4.72 3.15 -17.38
CA ALA A 52 -5.78 2.22 -17.73
C ALA A 52 -6.99 2.98 -18.31
N MET A 53 -7.46 4.03 -17.62
CA MET A 53 -8.58 4.87 -18.11
C MET A 53 -8.27 5.56 -19.45
N GLU A 54 -7.05 6.07 -19.65
CA GLU A 54 -6.65 6.72 -20.92
C GLU A 54 -6.64 5.76 -22.11
N LEU A 55 -6.36 4.47 -21.89
CA LEU A 55 -6.37 3.46 -22.95
C LEU A 55 -7.81 3.13 -23.42
N GLU A 56 -8.79 3.14 -22.52
CA GLU A 56 -10.19 2.85 -22.84
C GLU A 56 -10.83 3.94 -23.73
N ASP A 57 -10.38 5.19 -23.62
CA ASP A 57 -10.86 6.30 -24.45
C ASP A 57 -10.32 6.27 -25.90
N THR A 58 -9.22 5.53 -26.17
CA THR A 58 -8.61 5.46 -27.51
C THR A 58 -9.16 4.35 -28.41
N GLU A 59 -9.88 3.36 -27.86
CA GLU A 59 -10.48 2.26 -28.65
C GLU A 59 -11.85 2.60 -29.27
N SER A 60 -12.41 3.79 -29.02
CA SER A 60 -13.73 4.20 -29.55
C SER A 60 -13.71 4.74 -31.00
N CYS A 61 -12.56 4.89 -31.67
CA CYS A 61 -12.50 5.43 -33.04
C CYS A 61 -11.73 4.51 -34.00
N GLY A 62 -12.30 3.34 -34.29
CA GLY A 62 -11.95 2.57 -35.49
C GLY A 62 -12.79 3.03 -36.70
N PRO A 63 -12.22 3.22 -37.90
CA PRO A 63 -12.99 3.63 -39.08
C PRO A 63 -13.85 2.46 -39.57
N THR A 64 -15.17 2.61 -39.53
CA THR A 64 -16.11 1.71 -40.21
C THR A 64 -15.87 1.82 -41.72
N THR A 65 -15.25 0.80 -42.32
CA THR A 65 -15.13 0.64 -43.78
C THR A 65 -16.47 0.18 -44.37
#